data_AF-A0A1V6URY1-F1
#
_entry.id   AF-A0A1V6URY1-F1
#
_cell.length_a   1.000
_cell.length_b   1.000
_cell.length_c   1.000
_cell.angle_alpha   90.00
_cell.angle_beta   90.00
_cell.angle_gamma   90.00
#
_symmetry.space_group_name_H-M   'P 1'
#
loop_
_entity.id
_entity.type
_entity.pdbx_description
1 polymer ?
#
loop_
_entity_poly.entity_id
_entity_poly.type
_entity_poly.pdbx_seq_one_letter_code
_entity_poly.pdbx_strand_id
1 'polypeptide(L)'
;MSSQPLKAVNFIDGAGMCHDIIGRNIAFNCSNLPRATEEELFKVLGNPEIEPLVYADGTPLQPGLPTQIVKAAEWTDWIDEDEEDQQLLDLGESLPQGKEPSKLAQPSFLRVPETVFLNSFDYRVDSWRAGCMS
;
A
#
# COMPACT_ATOMS: atom_id res chain seq x y z
N MET A 1 -4.62 -17.23 10.14
CA MET A 1 -3.33 -16.53 9.91
C MET A 1 -2.86 -16.85 8.50
N SER A 2 -2.76 -15.84 7.64
CA SER A 2 -2.34 -16.03 6.24
C SER A 2 -0.83 -16.32 6.16
N SER A 3 -0.45 -17.35 5.40
CA SER A 3 0.95 -17.69 5.12
C SER A 3 1.50 -16.95 3.89
N GLN A 4 0.67 -16.15 3.21
CA GLN A 4 1.01 -15.52 1.93
C GLN A 4 2.14 -14.48 2.05
N PRO A 5 2.19 -13.59 3.08
CA PRO A 5 3.30 -12.66 3.21
C PRO A 5 4.66 -13.36 3.36
N LEU A 6 4.71 -14.46 4.12
CA LEU A 6 5.93 -15.26 4.27
C LEU A 6 6.33 -15.96 2.96
N LYS A 7 5.37 -16.45 2.17
CA LYS A 7 5.65 -17.00 0.83
C LYS A 7 6.21 -15.93 -0.10
N ALA A 8 5.68 -14.70 -0.05
CA ALA A 8 6.18 -13.58 -0.83
C ALA A 8 7.62 -13.21 -0.43
N VAL A 9 7.91 -13.11 0.87
CA VAL A 9 9.28 -12.86 1.36
C VAL A 9 10.24 -13.94 0.89
N ASN A 10 9.87 -15.21 1.02
CA ASN A 10 10.71 -16.33 0.57
C ASN A 10 10.97 -16.30 -0.95
N PHE A 11 9.98 -15.88 -1.74
CA PHE A 11 10.14 -15.72 -3.18
C PHE A 11 11.12 -14.59 -3.53
N ILE A 12 10.99 -13.43 -2.86
CA ILE A 12 11.84 -12.25 -3.08
C ILE A 12 13.28 -12.52 -2.65
N ASP A 13 13.46 -13.19 -1.51
CA ASP A 13 14.77 -13.64 -1.04
C ASP A 13 15.42 -14.59 -2.07
N GLY A 14 14.67 -15.57 -2.58
CA GLY A 14 15.13 -16.46 -3.65
C GLY A 14 15.48 -15.75 -4.96
N ALA A 15 14.94 -14.55 -5.21
CA ALA A 15 15.28 -13.70 -6.35
C ALA A 15 16.51 -12.81 -6.12
N GLY A 16 17.16 -12.90 -4.95
CA GLY A 16 18.30 -12.07 -4.59
C GLY A 16 17.92 -10.63 -4.29
N MET A 17 16.71 -10.41 -3.76
CA MET A 17 16.17 -9.10 -3.45
C MET A 17 15.71 -9.02 -1.99
N CYS A 18 15.52 -7.79 -1.52
CA CYS A 18 14.94 -7.39 -0.24
C CYS A 18 13.87 -6.33 -0.52
N HIS A 19 12.80 -6.31 0.26
CA HIS A 19 11.63 -5.47 0.05
C HIS A 19 11.27 -4.66 1.31
N ASP A 20 10.71 -3.45 1.18
CA ASP A 20 10.15 -2.74 2.33
C ASP A 20 8.81 -3.37 2.78
N ILE A 21 8.87 -4.53 3.44
CA ILE A 21 7.69 -5.28 3.92
C ILE A 21 7.02 -4.48 5.04
N ILE A 22 5.94 -3.79 4.70
CA ILE A 22 5.13 -2.99 5.61
C ILE A 22 3.65 -3.14 5.23
N GLY A 23 2.74 -2.96 6.18
CA GLY A 23 1.30 -3.16 5.93
C GLY A 23 0.76 -2.28 4.79
N ARG A 24 1.32 -1.09 4.58
CA ARG A 24 0.97 -0.20 3.45
C ARG A 24 1.27 -0.81 2.08
N ASN A 25 2.27 -1.70 2.01
CA ASN A 25 2.72 -2.32 0.76
C ASN A 25 2.08 -3.71 0.58
N ILE A 26 1.11 -4.08 1.40
CA ILE A 26 0.30 -5.28 1.22
C ILE A 26 -1.11 -4.83 0.85
N ALA A 27 -1.62 -5.38 -0.24
CA ALA A 27 -3.02 -5.20 -0.63
C ALA A 27 -3.72 -6.54 -0.70
N PHE A 28 -5.02 -6.52 -0.46
CA PHE A 28 -5.88 -7.66 -0.72
C PHE A 28 -6.32 -7.65 -2.18
N ASN A 29 -6.42 -8.84 -2.76
CA ASN A 29 -6.91 -9.04 -4.11
C ASN A 29 -8.43 -8.96 -4.09
N CYS A 30 -8.99 -7.87 -4.63
CA CYS A 30 -10.43 -7.73 -4.77
C CYS A 30 -10.88 -8.41 -6.08
N SER A 31 -11.16 -9.71 -6.02
CA SER A 31 -11.46 -10.51 -7.21
C SER A 31 -12.79 -10.12 -7.88
N ASN A 32 -13.73 -9.59 -7.09
CA ASN A 32 -15.05 -9.18 -7.57
C ASN A 32 -15.10 -7.72 -8.01
N LEU A 33 -14.19 -6.87 -7.51
CA LEU A 33 -14.17 -5.43 -7.80
C LEU A 33 -14.10 -5.11 -9.31
N PRO A 34 -13.27 -5.78 -10.14
CA PRO A 34 -13.25 -5.55 -11.59
C PRO A 34 -14.56 -5.90 -12.32
N ARG A 35 -15.44 -6.67 -11.68
CA ARG A 35 -16.74 -7.10 -12.22
C ARG A 35 -17.90 -6.28 -11.67
N ALA A 36 -17.66 -5.46 -10.64
CA ALA A 36 -18.68 -4.65 -10.02
C ALA A 36 -19.19 -3.57 -10.97
N THR A 37 -20.49 -3.34 -10.99
CA THR A 37 -21.07 -2.19 -11.69
C THR A 37 -20.90 -0.91 -10.87
N GLU A 38 -21.09 0.24 -11.52
CA GLU A 38 -21.05 1.53 -10.86
C GLU A 38 -22.12 1.63 -9.76
N GLU A 39 -23.32 1.08 -10.00
CA GLU A 39 -24.39 1.04 -9.01
C GLU A 39 -24.03 0.16 -7.79
N GLU A 40 -23.34 -0.96 -8.01
CA GLU A 40 -22.86 -1.82 -6.93
C GLU A 40 -21.79 -1.10 -6.10
N LEU A 41 -20.90 -0.34 -6.74
CA LEU A 41 -19.91 0.48 -6.06
C LEU A 41 -20.55 1.60 -5.25
N PHE A 42 -21.51 2.33 -5.82
CA PHE A 42 -22.20 3.42 -5.13
C PHE A 42 -23.13 2.94 -4.02
N LYS A 43 -23.59 1.70 -4.07
CA LYS A 43 -24.31 1.10 -2.94
C LYS A 43 -23.42 0.97 -1.69
N VAL A 44 -22.12 0.75 -1.87
CA VAL A 44 -21.14 0.62 -0.79
C VAL A 44 -20.53 1.97 -0.41
N LEU A 45 -20.06 2.73 -1.41
CA LEU A 45 -19.33 3.99 -1.21
C LEU A 45 -20.24 5.22 -1.06
N GLY A 46 -21.53 5.07 -1.39
CA GLY A 46 -22.42 6.20 -1.62
C GLY A 46 -22.25 6.81 -3.01
N ASN A 47 -23.17 7.71 -3.37
CA ASN A 47 -23.03 8.49 -4.60
C ASN A 47 -21.90 9.53 -4.44
N PRO A 48 -21.13 9.81 -5.49
CA PRO A 48 -20.09 10.85 -5.44
C PRO A 48 -20.67 12.21 -5.07
N GLU A 49 -20.08 12.88 -4.09
CA GLU A 49 -20.35 14.29 -3.79
C GLU A 49 -19.49 15.17 -4.69
N ILE A 50 -20.13 15.91 -5.60
CA ILE A 50 -19.46 16.73 -6.62
C ILE A 50 -19.79 18.20 -6.40
N GLU A 51 -18.78 19.05 -6.40
CA GLU A 51 -18.91 20.51 -6.36
C GLU A 51 -18.20 21.17 -7.53
N PRO A 52 -18.69 22.31 -8.06
CA PRO A 52 -17.95 23.09 -9.05
C PRO A 52 -16.60 23.57 -8.51
N LEU A 53 -15.53 23.42 -9.28
CA LEU A 53 -14.27 24.06 -8.94
C LEU A 53 -14.40 25.55 -9.24
N VAL A 54 -14.23 26.38 -8.21
CA VAL A 54 -14.22 27.83 -8.33
C VAL A 54 -13.03 28.40 -7.57
N TYR A 55 -12.45 29.48 -8.08
CA TYR A 55 -11.49 30.25 -7.29
C TYR A 55 -12.23 30.97 -6.16
N ALA A 56 -11.57 31.12 -5.01
CA ALA A 56 -12.13 31.82 -3.86
C ALA A 56 -12.50 33.28 -4.16
N ASP A 57 -11.90 33.88 -5.20
CA ASP A 57 -12.17 35.23 -5.67
C ASP A 57 -13.25 35.31 -6.77
N GLY A 58 -13.82 34.17 -7.19
CA GLY A 58 -14.87 34.07 -8.21
C GLY A 58 -14.41 34.28 -9.65
N THR A 59 -13.10 34.33 -9.90
CA THR A 59 -12.57 34.47 -11.26
C THR A 59 -12.76 33.19 -12.10
N PRO A 60 -12.79 33.30 -13.44
CA PRO A 60 -12.91 32.12 -14.30
C PRO A 60 -11.72 31.17 -14.16
N LEU A 61 -11.99 29.86 -14.25
CA LEU A 61 -10.95 28.84 -14.26
C LEU A 61 -10.03 28.98 -15.47
N GLN A 62 -8.73 28.76 -15.24
CA GLN A 62 -7.75 28.70 -16.32
C GLN A 62 -7.96 27.46 -17.20
N PRO A 63 -7.66 27.54 -18.50
CA PRO A 63 -7.66 26.37 -19.37
C PRO A 63 -6.75 25.26 -18.83
N GLY A 64 -7.27 24.03 -18.78
CA GLY A 64 -6.54 22.86 -18.29
C GLY A 64 -6.83 22.46 -16.84
N LEU A 65 -7.62 23.24 -16.10
CA LEU A 65 -8.13 22.85 -14.80
C LEU A 65 -9.43 22.04 -14.92
N PRO A 66 -9.68 21.07 -14.01
CA PRO A 66 -10.97 20.38 -13.95
C PRO A 66 -12.08 21.36 -13.56
N THR A 67 -13.29 21.14 -14.08
CA THR A 67 -14.45 22.01 -13.80
C THR A 67 -15.15 21.69 -12.49
N GLN A 68 -14.79 20.58 -11.86
CA GLN A 68 -15.43 20.06 -10.65
C GLN A 68 -14.41 19.41 -9.73
N ILE A 69 -14.76 19.37 -8.45
CA ILE A 69 -14.06 18.66 -7.39
C ILE A 69 -14.98 17.55 -6.92
N VAL A 70 -14.43 16.37 -6.68
CA VAL A 70 -15.17 15.24 -6.13
C VAL A 70 -14.61 14.99 -4.73
N LYS A 71 -15.48 14.93 -3.72
CA LYS A 71 -15.07 14.59 -2.36
C LYS A 71 -14.49 13.17 -2.34
N ALA A 72 -13.44 12.96 -1.56
CA ALA A 72 -12.88 11.63 -1.36
C ALA A 72 -13.95 10.71 -0.75
N ALA A 73 -14.11 9.52 -1.33
CA ALA A 73 -14.99 8.50 -0.77
C ALA A 73 -14.47 8.05 0.60
N GLU A 74 -15.37 7.92 1.57
CA GLU A 74 -15.08 7.38 2.89
C GLU A 74 -15.52 5.91 2.93
N TRP A 75 -14.61 5.02 3.31
CA TRP A 75 -14.93 3.62 3.53
C TRP A 75 -15.44 3.43 4.94
N THR A 76 -16.75 3.31 5.12
CA THR A 76 -17.37 3.14 6.45
C THR A 76 -17.46 1.69 6.88
N ASP A 77 -17.52 0.75 5.93
CA ASP A 77 -17.54 -0.70 6.17
C ASP A 77 -16.74 -1.43 5.07
N TRP A 78 -15.99 -2.47 5.46
CA TRP A 78 -15.37 -3.41 4.55
C TRP A 78 -16.32 -4.60 4.36
N ILE A 79 -16.58 -5.00 3.12
CA ILE A 79 -17.26 -6.27 2.84
C ILE A 79 -16.16 -7.32 2.92
N ASP A 80 -16.15 -8.11 3.99
CA ASP A 80 -15.26 -9.27 4.10
C ASP A 80 -15.53 -10.20 2.90
N GLU A 81 -14.58 -10.33 1.97
CA GLU A 81 -14.57 -11.50 1.10
C GLU A 81 -14.06 -12.69 1.93
N ASP A 82 -14.76 -13.84 1.86
CA ASP A 82 -14.47 -15.02 2.71
C ASP A 82 -13.03 -15.55 2.54
N GLU A 83 -12.40 -15.30 1.37
CA GLU A 83 -11.00 -15.63 1.08
C GLU A 83 -10.36 -14.52 0.23
N GLU A 84 -9.54 -13.66 0.85
CA GLU A 84 -8.76 -12.65 0.14
C GLU A 84 -7.28 -13.05 0.01
N ASP A 85 -6.80 -13.17 -1.23
CA ASP A 85 -5.37 -13.32 -1.50
C ASP A 85 -4.64 -12.00 -1.24
N GLN A 86 -3.56 -12.05 -0.47
CA GLN A 86 -2.69 -10.91 -0.23
C GLN A 86 -1.60 -10.82 -1.30
N GLN A 87 -1.37 -9.62 -1.80
CA GLN A 87 -0.34 -9.30 -2.77
C GLN A 87 0.61 -8.24 -2.22
N LEU A 88 1.89 -8.38 -2.56
CA LEU A 88 2.89 -7.38 -2.25
C LEU A 88 2.97 -6.35 -3.37
N LEU A 89 2.91 -5.08 -2.99
CA LEU A 89 2.96 -3.92 -3.85
C LEU A 89 4.25 -3.13 -3.62
N ASP A 90 4.50 -2.16 -4.50
CA ASP A 90 5.57 -1.17 -4.37
C ASP A 90 6.99 -1.77 -4.31
N LEU A 91 7.36 -2.47 -5.38
CA LEU A 91 8.72 -2.97 -5.58
C LEU A 91 9.74 -1.85 -5.89
N GLY A 92 9.32 -0.58 -5.97
CA GLY A 92 10.19 0.55 -6.34
C GLY A 92 11.32 0.79 -5.35
N GLU A 93 11.07 0.48 -4.08
CA GLU A 93 12.04 0.59 -2.99
C GLU A 93 12.70 -0.76 -2.65
N SER A 94 12.58 -1.76 -3.53
CA SER A 94 13.24 -3.04 -3.34
C SER A 94 14.74 -2.93 -3.59
N LEU A 95 15.52 -3.61 -2.75
CA LEU A 95 16.97 -3.55 -2.72
C LEU A 95 17.56 -4.87 -3.25
N PRO A 96 18.54 -4.83 -4.16
CA PRO A 96 19.29 -6.02 -4.50
C PRO A 96 20.16 -6.46 -3.32
N GLN A 97 20.23 -7.77 -3.07
CA GLN A 97 21.13 -8.34 -2.07
C GLN A 97 22.59 -7.96 -2.35
N GLY A 98 23.31 -7.55 -1.31
CA GLY A 98 24.69 -7.07 -1.40
C GLY A 98 24.84 -5.65 -1.96
N LYS A 99 23.73 -4.96 -2.25
CA LYS A 99 23.70 -3.54 -2.67
C LYS A 99 22.83 -2.70 -1.74
N GLU A 100 22.82 -3.04 -0.46
CA GLU A 100 22.05 -2.36 0.55
C GLU A 100 22.54 -0.91 0.73
N PRO A 101 21.62 0.07 0.88
CA PRO A 101 21.99 1.45 1.11
C PRO A 101 22.57 1.61 2.52
N SER A 102 23.34 2.68 2.74
CA SER A 102 23.91 2.99 4.07
C SER A 102 22.85 3.26 5.14
N LYS A 103 21.62 3.58 4.74
CA LYS A 103 20.48 3.84 5.61
C LYS A 103 19.22 3.27 4.98
N LEU A 104 18.45 2.55 5.78
CA LEU A 104 17.10 2.11 5.43
C LEU A 104 16.08 3.06 6.05
N ALA A 105 15.14 3.54 5.26
CA ALA A 105 13.99 4.28 5.79
C ALA A 105 13.10 3.29 6.54
N GLN A 106 13.04 3.40 7.86
CA GLN A 106 12.22 2.51 8.70
C GLN A 106 11.30 3.34 9.60
N PRO A 107 9.98 3.10 9.58
CA PRO A 107 9.10 3.59 10.63
C PRO A 107 9.61 3.12 11.99
N SER A 108 9.48 3.96 13.02
CA SER A 108 10.07 3.70 14.35
C SER A 108 9.65 2.36 14.96
N PHE A 109 8.42 1.92 14.68
CA PHE A 109 7.80 0.68 15.14
C PHE A 109 8.18 -0.57 14.32
N LEU A 110 8.88 -0.41 13.19
CA LEU A 110 9.35 -1.50 12.32
C LEU A 110 10.88 -1.55 12.23
N ARG A 111 11.58 -0.86 13.14
CA ARG A 111 13.04 -0.96 13.23
C ARG A 111 13.45 -2.34 13.72
N VAL A 112 14.39 -2.92 12.99
CA VAL A 112 14.94 -4.23 13.32
C VAL A 112 16.07 -4.09 14.35
N PRO A 113 16.31 -5.10 15.21
CA PRO A 113 17.30 -4.99 16.26
C PRO A 113 18.70 -4.61 15.75
N GLU A 114 19.12 -5.15 14.61
CA GLU A 114 20.43 -4.88 14.01
C GLU A 114 20.59 -3.43 13.55
N THR A 115 19.51 -2.75 13.11
CA THR A 115 19.58 -1.31 12.78
C THR A 115 19.62 -0.45 14.04
N VAL A 116 19.10 -0.94 15.17
CA VAL A 116 19.11 -0.24 16.46
C VAL A 116 20.47 -0.39 17.16
N PHE A 117 21.00 -1.61 17.23
CA PHE A 117 22.18 -1.92 18.04
C PHE A 117 23.49 -1.91 17.24
N LEU A 118 23.45 -2.29 15.97
CA LEU A 118 24.65 -2.50 15.16
C LEU A 118 24.80 -1.48 14.03
N ASN A 119 23.74 -0.70 13.77
CA ASN A 119 23.67 0.25 12.66
C ASN A 119 24.04 -0.40 11.31
N SER A 120 23.64 -1.67 11.15
CA SER A 120 23.87 -2.49 9.97
C SER A 120 22.61 -3.31 9.67
N PHE A 121 22.37 -3.62 8.42
CA PHE A 121 21.28 -4.50 8.01
C PHE A 121 21.63 -5.20 6.69
N ASP A 122 20.89 -6.25 6.40
CA ASP A 122 20.86 -6.92 5.10
C ASP A 122 19.41 -7.37 4.81
N TYR A 123 19.24 -8.16 3.76
CA TYR A 123 17.95 -8.68 3.30
C TYR A 123 17.10 -9.40 4.36
N ARG A 124 17.68 -9.82 5.49
CA ARG A 124 16.95 -10.50 6.57
C ARG A 124 16.01 -9.58 7.35
N VAL A 125 16.11 -8.26 7.14
CA VAL A 125 15.18 -7.24 7.65
C VAL A 125 13.71 -7.59 7.35
N ASP A 126 13.44 -8.21 6.21
CA ASP A 126 12.08 -8.57 5.76
C ASP A 126 11.47 -9.66 6.63
N SER A 127 12.30 -10.58 7.12
CA SER A 127 11.85 -11.69 7.97
C SER A 127 11.35 -11.16 9.32
N TRP A 128 12.07 -10.19 9.91
CA TRP A 128 11.63 -9.54 11.13
C TRP A 128 10.30 -8.81 10.91
N ARG A 129 10.22 -8.02 9.84
CA ARG A 129 9.03 -7.22 9.53
C ARG A 129 7.81 -8.07 9.23
N ALA A 130 7.97 -9.17 8.50
CA ALA A 130 6.91 -10.14 8.29
C ALA A 130 6.39 -10.71 9.62
N GLY A 131 7.28 -11.01 10.57
CA GLY A 131 6.90 -11.44 11.92
C GLY A 131 6.21 -10.36 12.77
N CYS A 132 6.51 -9.08 12.56
CA CYS A 132 5.82 -7.98 13.26
C CYS A 132 4.40 -7.72 12.76
N MET A 133 4.07 -8.14 11.53
CA MET A 133 2.74 -7.94 10.93
C MET A 133 1.80 -9.15 11.13
N SER A 134 2.33 -10.29 11.55
CA SER A 134 1.58 -11.55 11.75
C SER A 134 0.88 -11.65 13.10
#